data_AF-A0A067MEZ4-F1
#
_entry.id   AF-A0A067MEZ4-F1
#
_cell.length_a   1.000
_cell.length_b   1.000
_cell.length_c   1.000
_cell.angle_alpha   90.00
_cell.angle_beta   90.00
_cell.angle_gamma   90.00
#
_symmetry.space_group_name_H-M   'P 1'
#
loop_
_entity.id
_entity.type
_entity.pdbx_description
1 polymer ?
#
loop_
_entity_poly.entity_id
_entity_poly.type
_entity_poly.pdbx_seq_one_letter_code
_entity_poly.pdbx_strand_id
1 'polypeptide(L)'
;MSTDTTAQIFHLVASLPKLSYDYTPNWVKDRQYINSVTFAKVLADKAYTYRVMAGDKDLGVKPSYAVGSDGSQKINFLEYNGGYGIDGNANTVYVYVVDPETGNQYKIAQSK
;
A
#
# COMPACT_ATOMS: atom_id res chain seq x y z
N MET A 1 19.64 -9.18 -6.49
CA MET A 1 19.58 -8.27 -5.33
C MET A 1 20.89 -7.49 -5.30
N SER A 2 20.86 -6.19 -5.04
CA SER A 2 22.08 -5.40 -4.87
C SER A 2 22.68 -5.64 -3.48
N THR A 3 23.96 -5.38 -3.31
CA THR A 3 24.66 -5.45 -2.01
C THR A 3 24.01 -4.56 -0.95
N ASP A 4 23.43 -3.43 -1.37
CA ASP A 4 22.69 -2.50 -0.51
C ASP A 4 21.41 -3.13 0.08
N THR A 5 20.65 -3.90 -0.71
CA THR A 5 19.47 -4.63 -0.22
C THR A 5 19.84 -5.65 0.87
N THR A 6 20.93 -6.39 0.70
CA THR A 6 21.38 -7.37 1.68
C THR A 6 21.78 -6.71 3.01
N ALA A 7 22.50 -5.58 2.96
CA ALA A 7 22.86 -4.82 4.14
C ALA A 7 21.63 -4.30 4.90
N GLN A 8 20.63 -3.76 4.18
CA GLN A 8 19.37 -3.31 4.76
C GLN A 8 18.60 -4.44 5.46
N ILE A 9 18.52 -5.62 4.82
CA ILE A 9 17.85 -6.79 5.42
C ILE A 9 18.53 -7.21 6.72
N PHE A 10 19.86 -7.34 6.75
CA PHE A 10 20.54 -7.77 7.97
C PHE A 10 20.51 -6.72 9.08
N HIS A 11 20.52 -5.43 8.73
CA HIS A 11 20.29 -4.36 9.70
C HIS A 11 18.89 -4.45 10.31
N LEU A 12 17.87 -4.72 9.49
CA LEU A 12 16.50 -4.94 9.95
C LEU A 12 16.38 -6.17 10.85
N VAL A 13 16.98 -7.30 10.48
CA VAL A 13 16.99 -8.54 11.30
C VAL A 13 17.66 -8.32 12.66
N ALA A 14 18.75 -7.54 12.71
CA ALA A 14 19.42 -7.21 13.96
C ALA A 14 18.56 -6.34 14.89
N SER A 15 17.69 -5.50 14.32
CA SER A 15 16.82 -4.58 15.08
C SER A 15 15.46 -5.19 15.43
N LEU A 16 14.92 -6.05 14.55
CA LEU A 16 13.62 -6.70 14.65
C LEU A 16 13.80 -8.20 14.40
N PRO A 17 14.08 -9.00 15.45
CA PRO A 17 14.48 -10.40 15.30
C PRO A 17 13.39 -11.29 14.69
N LYS A 18 12.13 -10.85 14.65
CA LYS A 18 11.03 -11.53 13.98
C LYS A 18 10.18 -10.51 13.22
N LEU A 19 10.15 -10.65 11.90
CA LEU A 19 9.35 -9.83 11.00
C LEU A 19 8.80 -10.71 9.87
N SER A 20 7.54 -10.51 9.48
CA SER A 20 6.92 -11.23 8.36
C SER A 20 5.87 -10.35 7.71
N TYR A 21 6.03 -10.10 6.42
CA TYR A 21 5.17 -9.27 5.60
C TYR A 21 5.09 -9.83 4.18
N ASP A 22 4.05 -9.44 3.47
CA ASP A 22 3.85 -9.66 2.04
C ASP A 22 3.03 -8.50 1.47
N TYR A 23 3.77 -7.51 0.94
CA TYR A 23 3.24 -6.34 0.27
C TYR A 23 3.18 -6.53 -1.26
N THR A 24 3.15 -7.78 -1.75
CA THR A 24 2.90 -8.02 -3.18
C THR A 24 1.52 -7.48 -3.55
N PRO A 25 1.41 -6.49 -4.46
CA PRO A 25 0.15 -5.84 -4.72
C PRO A 25 -0.76 -6.73 -5.58
N ASN A 26 -1.92 -7.12 -5.03
CA ASN A 26 -2.97 -7.79 -5.78
C ASN A 26 -4.03 -6.77 -6.23
N TRP A 27 -3.95 -6.34 -7.49
CA TRP A 27 -4.84 -5.34 -8.08
C TRP A 27 -6.16 -5.95 -8.54
N VAL A 28 -7.28 -5.39 -8.07
CA VAL A 28 -8.62 -5.75 -8.54
C VAL A 28 -9.06 -4.72 -9.58
N LYS A 29 -9.29 -5.19 -10.80
CA LYS A 29 -9.73 -4.37 -11.94
C LYS A 29 -11.14 -4.77 -12.38
N ASP A 30 -11.89 -3.79 -12.85
CA ASP A 30 -13.12 -3.97 -13.62
C ASP A 30 -13.02 -3.15 -14.91
N ARG A 31 -12.86 -3.83 -16.04
CA ARG A 31 -12.50 -3.22 -17.34
C ARG A 31 -11.23 -2.37 -17.21
N GLN A 32 -11.28 -1.08 -17.55
CA GLN A 32 -10.17 -0.14 -17.42
C GLN A 32 -9.97 0.40 -15.99
N TYR A 33 -10.96 0.22 -15.11
CA TYR A 33 -10.91 0.80 -13.77
C TYR A 33 -10.18 -0.12 -12.80
N ILE A 34 -9.30 0.46 -12.00
CA ILE A 34 -8.66 -0.18 -10.87
C ILE A 34 -9.48 0.18 -9.63
N ASN A 35 -10.11 -0.81 -9.00
CA ASN A 35 -11.06 -0.61 -7.91
C ASN A 35 -10.42 -0.75 -6.53
N SER A 36 -9.44 -1.64 -6.39
CA SER A 36 -8.71 -1.81 -5.13
C SER A 36 -7.35 -2.47 -5.33
N VAL A 37 -6.54 -2.42 -4.28
CA VAL A 37 -5.36 -3.29 -4.13
C VAL A 37 -5.45 -3.99 -2.77
N THR A 38 -5.05 -5.26 -2.74
CA THR A 38 -4.93 -6.04 -1.50
C THR A 38 -3.50 -6.48 -1.31
N PHE A 39 -2.98 -6.33 -0.09
CA PHE A 39 -1.72 -6.92 0.35
C PHE A 39 -2.02 -8.15 1.21
N ALA A 40 -1.31 -9.24 0.98
CA ALA A 40 -1.60 -10.52 1.64
C ALA A 40 -1.21 -10.51 3.12
N LYS A 41 -0.18 -9.75 3.50
CA LYS A 41 0.25 -9.62 4.90
C LYS A 41 0.90 -8.27 5.18
N VAL A 42 0.16 -7.37 5.81
CA VAL A 42 0.67 -6.04 6.19
C VAL A 42 1.34 -6.05 7.56
N LEU A 43 2.16 -5.04 7.83
CA LEU A 43 2.57 -4.71 9.20
C LEU A 43 1.36 -4.19 9.99
N ALA A 44 1.22 -4.63 11.23
CA ALA A 44 0.09 -4.31 12.11
C ALA A 44 0.53 -3.81 13.49
N ASP A 45 1.80 -3.41 13.63
CA ASP A 45 2.36 -2.84 14.85
C ASP A 45 1.85 -1.41 15.14
N LYS A 46 1.40 -0.71 14.08
CA LYS A 46 0.81 0.63 14.17
C LYS A 46 -0.48 0.72 13.37
N ALA A 47 -1.27 1.75 13.65
CA ALA A 47 -2.47 2.10 12.89
C ALA A 47 -2.12 2.85 11.58
N TYR A 48 -1.41 2.17 10.66
CA TYR A 48 -1.03 2.75 9.37
C TYR A 48 -2.26 3.18 8.56
N THR A 49 -2.12 4.30 7.85
CA THR A 49 -3.10 4.79 6.87
C THR A 49 -2.49 4.77 5.47
N TYR A 50 -3.29 5.01 4.44
CA TYR A 50 -2.82 5.00 3.06
C TYR A 50 -3.16 6.31 2.35
N ARG A 51 -2.18 6.81 1.59
CA ARG A 51 -2.38 7.84 0.56
C ARG A 51 -2.53 7.17 -0.79
N VAL A 52 -3.47 7.65 -1.60
CA VAL A 52 -3.65 7.19 -2.98
C VAL A 52 -3.47 8.36 -3.93
N MET A 53 -2.65 8.16 -4.97
CA MET A 53 -2.47 9.09 -6.09
C MET A 53 -2.93 8.44 -7.38
N ALA A 54 -3.52 9.23 -8.28
CA ALA A 54 -3.83 8.86 -9.66
C ALA A 54 -3.03 9.77 -10.61
N GLY A 55 -1.91 9.28 -11.14
CA GLY A 55 -0.91 10.14 -11.77
C GLY A 55 -0.40 11.17 -10.76
N ASP A 56 -0.48 12.45 -11.13
CA ASP A 56 -0.13 13.58 -10.26
C ASP A 56 -1.28 14.04 -9.36
N LYS A 57 -2.49 13.48 -9.52
CA LYS A 57 -3.66 13.84 -8.72
C LYS A 57 -3.62 13.11 -7.38
N ASP A 58 -3.48 13.88 -6.31
CA ASP A 58 -3.63 13.40 -4.94
C ASP A 58 -5.11 13.18 -4.59
N LEU A 59 -5.48 11.93 -4.24
CA LEU A 59 -6.81 11.58 -3.77
C LEU A 59 -6.90 11.60 -2.23
N GLY A 60 -5.80 11.94 -1.56
CA GLY A 60 -5.71 12.12 -0.12
C GLY A 60 -5.39 10.86 0.66
N VAL A 61 -5.44 11.00 1.99
CA VAL A 61 -5.21 9.94 2.97
C VAL A 61 -6.55 9.51 3.56
N LYS A 62 -6.78 8.22 3.74
CA LYS A 62 -7.95 7.70 4.47
C LYS A 62 -7.58 6.68 5.52
N PRO A 63 -8.44 6.52 6.55
CA PRO A 63 -8.37 5.38 7.45
C PRO A 63 -8.36 4.06 6.67
N SER A 64 -7.56 3.11 7.12
CA SER A 64 -7.50 1.76 6.54
C SER A 64 -8.65 0.91 7.08
N TYR A 65 -9.10 -0.07 6.30
CA TYR A 65 -9.91 -1.16 6.87
C TYR A 65 -9.11 -1.92 7.94
N ALA A 66 -9.83 -2.63 8.82
CA ALA A 66 -9.19 -3.56 9.74
C ALA A 66 -8.36 -4.60 8.97
N VAL A 67 -7.21 -4.99 9.55
CA VAL A 67 -6.41 -6.10 9.04
C VAL A 67 -7.20 -7.39 9.24
N GLY A 68 -7.29 -8.20 8.18
CA GLY A 68 -7.95 -9.50 8.23
C GLY A 68 -7.27 -10.46 9.20
N SER A 69 -7.98 -11.50 9.65
CA SER A 69 -7.39 -12.54 10.51
C SER A 69 -6.23 -13.30 9.85
N ASP A 70 -6.15 -13.26 8.52
CA ASP A 70 -5.06 -13.79 7.71
C ASP A 70 -3.87 -12.82 7.53
N GLY A 71 -3.98 -11.60 8.07
CA GLY A 71 -2.99 -10.53 7.92
C GLY A 71 -3.20 -9.64 6.69
N SER A 72 -4.19 -9.95 5.85
CA SER A 72 -4.43 -9.20 4.62
C SER A 72 -5.06 -7.83 4.89
N GLN A 73 -4.80 -6.88 4.01
CA GLN A 73 -5.46 -5.58 4.07
C GLN A 73 -5.76 -5.07 2.67
N LYS A 74 -7.01 -4.65 2.47
CA LYS A 74 -7.50 -4.08 1.21
C LYS A 74 -7.54 -2.56 1.31
N ILE A 75 -7.15 -1.89 0.23
CA ILE A 75 -7.33 -0.45 0.04
C ILE A 75 -8.34 -0.29 -1.10
N ASN A 76 -9.53 0.23 -0.78
CA ASN A 76 -10.64 0.39 -1.72
C ASN A 76 -10.63 1.80 -2.35
N PHE A 77 -10.26 1.91 -3.62
CA PHE A 77 -10.10 3.20 -4.30
C PHE A 77 -11.41 3.93 -4.54
N LEU A 78 -12.55 3.23 -4.51
CA LEU A 78 -13.86 3.87 -4.58
C LEU A 78 -14.07 4.87 -3.44
N GLU A 79 -13.49 4.62 -2.27
CA GLU A 79 -13.58 5.57 -1.14
C GLU A 79 -12.77 6.84 -1.39
N TYR A 80 -11.70 6.75 -2.18
CA TYR A 80 -10.79 7.85 -2.54
C TYR A 80 -11.29 8.65 -3.74
N ASN A 81 -11.98 8.00 -4.68
CA ASN A 81 -12.37 8.60 -5.96
C ASN A 81 -13.90 8.70 -6.12
N GLY A 82 -14.59 9.14 -5.06
CA GLY A 82 -16.01 9.53 -5.14
C GLY A 82 -16.98 8.39 -5.49
N GLY A 83 -16.67 7.16 -5.10
CA GLY A 83 -17.46 5.96 -5.41
C GLY A 83 -17.05 5.22 -6.68
N TYR A 84 -16.03 5.69 -7.39
CA TYR A 84 -15.57 5.10 -8.65
C TYR A 84 -14.17 4.50 -8.54
N GLY A 85 -13.87 3.48 -9.35
CA GLY A 85 -12.49 3.06 -9.56
C GLY A 85 -11.65 4.16 -10.24
N ILE A 86 -10.33 3.96 -10.27
CA ILE A 86 -9.41 4.88 -10.97
C ILE A 86 -9.20 4.35 -12.39
N ASP A 87 -9.36 5.20 -13.40
CA ASP A 87 -9.10 4.81 -14.80
C ASP A 87 -7.60 4.52 -15.01
N GLY A 88 -7.26 3.24 -15.14
CA GLY A 88 -5.90 2.75 -15.28
C GLY A 88 -5.31 2.92 -16.68
N ASN A 89 -6.12 3.28 -17.69
CA ASN A 89 -5.60 3.65 -19.01
C ASN A 89 -5.11 5.10 -19.03
N ALA A 90 -5.74 5.96 -18.22
CA ALA A 90 -5.40 7.38 -18.14
C ALA A 90 -4.37 7.68 -17.04
N ASN A 91 -4.34 6.89 -15.96
CA ASN A 91 -3.54 7.19 -14.78
C ASN A 91 -2.81 5.96 -14.23
N THR A 92 -1.55 6.14 -13.85
CA THR A 92 -0.87 5.21 -12.95
C THR A 92 -1.35 5.43 -11.51
N VAL A 93 -1.78 4.37 -10.82
CA VAL A 93 -2.17 4.43 -9.41
C VAL A 93 -0.93 4.21 -8.54
N TYR A 94 -0.68 5.14 -7.62
CA TYR A 94 0.36 4.98 -6.59
C TYR A 94 -0.28 4.87 -5.22
N VAL A 95 0.21 3.94 -4.40
CA VAL A 95 -0.22 3.78 -3.01
C VAL A 95 0.98 3.95 -2.10
N TYR A 96 0.83 4.83 -1.13
CA TYR A 96 1.82 5.09 -0.08
C TYR A 96 1.24 4.67 1.26
N VAL A 97 2.03 3.95 2.06
CA VAL A 97 1.74 3.79 3.49
C VAL A 97 2.18 5.04 4.22
N VAL A 98 1.37 5.49 5.18
CA VAL A 98 1.66 6.67 6.02
C VAL A 98 1.88 6.20 7.45
N ASP A 99 3.07 6.49 8.00
CA ASP A 99 3.40 6.21 9.39
C ASP A 99 2.64 7.19 10.31
N PRO A 100 1.78 6.71 11.23
CA PRO A 100 0.96 7.58 12.06
C PRO A 100 1.77 8.42 13.06
N GLU A 101 3.00 8.03 13.39
CA GLU A 101 3.81 8.74 14.38
C GLU A 101 4.61 9.90 13.76
N THR A 102 5.04 9.74 12.51
CA THR A 102 5.96 10.70 11.85
C THR A 102 5.31 11.44 10.68
N GLY A 103 4.21 10.92 10.13
CA GLY A 103 3.62 11.41 8.88
C GLY A 103 4.44 11.08 7.64
N ASN A 104 5.56 10.35 7.78
CA ASN A 104 6.37 9.90 6.66
C ASN A 104 5.57 8.96 5.76
N GLN A 105 5.86 9.03 4.47
CA GLN A 105 5.14 8.27 3.45
C GLN A 105 6.10 7.45 2.61
N TYR A 106 5.77 6.18 2.42
CA TYR A 106 6.60 5.24 1.67
C TYR A 106 5.77 4.60 0.56
N LYS A 107 6.23 4.69 -0.69
CA LYS A 107 5.55 4.06 -1.83
C LYS A 107 5.62 2.54 -1.67
N ILE A 108 4.46 1.89 -1.56
CA ILE A 108 4.37 0.43 -1.38
C ILE A 108 3.76 -0.28 -2.60
N ALA A 109 3.05 0.44 -3.45
CA ALA A 109 2.53 -0.11 -4.70
C ALA A 109 2.43 0.94 -5.79
N GLN A 110 2.55 0.46 -7.02
CA GLN A 110 2.36 1.22 -8.25
C GLN A 110 1.67 0.30 -9.27
N SER A 111 0.55 0.74 -9.86
CA SER A 111 -0.11 -0.04 -10.91
C SER A 111 0.74 -0.02 -12.18
N LYS A 112 0.67 -1.10 -12.96
CA LYS A 112 1.15 -1.09 -14.34
C LYS A 112 0.18 -0.34 -15.22
#